data_AF-A0A0M3J6Y3-F1
#
_entry.id   AF-A0A0M3J6Y3-F1
#
_cell.length_a   1.000
_cell.length_b   1.000
_cell.length_c   1.000
_cell.angle_alpha   90.00
_cell.angle_beta   90.00
_cell.angle_gamma   90.00
#
_symmetry.space_group_name_H-M   'P 1'
#
loop_
_entity.id
_entity.type
_entity.pdbx_description
1 polymer ?
#
loop_
_entity_poly.entity_id
_entity_poly.type
_entity_poly.pdbx_seq_one_letter_code
_entity_poly.pdbx_strand_id
1 'polypeptide(L)'
;MTLLKKNWPPSRDEKPYREIVDIIHGTIPVPHPIDLIIDTPEFQRTRQIKQLGITFSVFPNCDYSRFVHSLGVFHLSRLFVHALVERSRKIVEITPSDELCVSIAGLCHDLGHGILSHLFDRDFLTIANPSAKWRV
;
A
#
# COMPACT_ATOMS: atom_id res chain seq x y z
N MET A 1 -2.03 -24.24 -7.46
CA MET A 1 -1.07 -23.61 -8.40
C MET A 1 -1.60 -23.66 -9.85
N THR A 2 -2.89 -23.35 -10.08
CA THR A 2 -3.54 -23.61 -11.39
C THR A 2 -4.67 -22.62 -11.73
N LEU A 3 -4.53 -21.34 -11.39
CA LEU A 3 -5.51 -20.30 -11.78
C LEU A 3 -4.89 -19.09 -12.52
N LEU A 4 -3.56 -18.97 -12.54
CA LEU A 4 -2.87 -17.75 -13.01
C LEU A 4 -2.83 -17.55 -14.54
N LYS A 5 -3.38 -18.45 -15.36
CA LYS A 5 -2.98 -18.55 -16.78
C LYS A 5 -3.97 -18.09 -17.84
N LYS A 6 -5.18 -17.61 -17.53
CA LYS A 6 -6.09 -17.22 -18.61
C LYS A 6 -6.16 -15.73 -18.94
N ASN A 7 -6.03 -14.80 -18.00
CA ASN A 7 -6.03 -13.36 -18.30
C ASN A 7 -5.20 -12.60 -17.25
N TRP A 8 -3.89 -12.47 -17.49
CA TRP A 8 -3.00 -11.67 -16.66
C TRP A 8 -2.51 -10.45 -17.45
N PRO A 9 -2.50 -9.24 -16.87
CA PRO A 9 -3.01 -8.89 -15.54
C PRO A 9 -4.56 -8.90 -15.47
N PRO A 10 -5.14 -8.96 -14.25
CA PRO A 10 -6.58 -8.90 -14.01
C PRO A 10 -7.25 -7.73 -14.75
N SER A 11 -8.50 -7.92 -15.17
CA SER A 11 -9.27 -6.82 -15.78
C SER A 11 -9.60 -5.77 -14.74
N ARG A 12 -9.70 -4.50 -15.16
CA ARG A 12 -10.18 -3.41 -14.29
C ARG A 12 -11.55 -3.72 -13.68
N ASP A 13 -12.42 -4.34 -14.48
CA ASP A 13 -13.80 -4.66 -14.12
C ASP A 13 -13.93 -5.99 -13.37
N GLU A 14 -12.80 -6.60 -12.99
CA GLU A 14 -12.81 -7.82 -12.21
C GLU A 14 -13.40 -7.57 -10.82
N LYS A 15 -14.28 -8.47 -10.39
CA LYS A 15 -14.89 -8.40 -9.05
C LYS A 15 -13.81 -8.50 -7.99
N PRO A 16 -13.94 -7.75 -6.88
CA PRO A 16 -12.98 -7.89 -5.78
C PRO A 16 -12.98 -9.32 -5.24
N TYR A 17 -11.80 -9.83 -4.89
CA TYR A 17 -11.65 -11.09 -4.18
C TYR A 17 -12.24 -10.99 -2.77
N ARG A 18 -12.01 -9.84 -2.11
CA ARG A 18 -12.62 -9.47 -0.84
C ARG A 18 -12.72 -7.95 -0.70
N GLU A 19 -13.42 -7.52 0.33
CA GLU A 19 -13.57 -6.11 0.69
C GLU A 19 -13.04 -5.88 2.11
N ILE A 20 -12.40 -4.73 2.32
CA ILE A 20 -11.90 -4.30 3.63
C ILE A 20 -12.62 -3.01 4.01
N VAL A 21 -13.20 -2.96 5.21
CA VAL A 21 -13.82 -1.73 5.74
C VAL A 21 -12.74 -0.86 6.36
N ASP A 22 -12.61 0.36 5.85
CA ASP A 22 -11.71 1.41 6.31
C ASP A 22 -12.51 2.62 6.83
N ILE A 23 -12.03 3.26 7.89
CA ILE A 23 -12.74 4.37 8.54
C ILE A 23 -12.66 5.69 7.76
N ILE A 24 -11.69 5.83 6.86
CA ILE A 24 -11.47 7.04 6.06
C ILE A 24 -12.09 6.87 4.68
N HIS A 25 -11.89 5.71 4.05
CA HIS A 25 -12.25 5.45 2.66
C HIS A 25 -13.53 4.60 2.51
N GLY A 26 -14.12 4.12 3.62
CA GLY A 26 -15.25 3.21 3.57
C GLY A 26 -14.82 1.83 3.07
N THR A 27 -15.59 1.22 2.17
CA THR A 27 -15.28 -0.12 1.66
C THR A 27 -14.19 -0.06 0.57
N ILE A 28 -13.04 -0.66 0.86
CA ILE A 28 -11.92 -0.81 -0.08
C ILE A 28 -12.02 -2.18 -0.77
N PRO A 29 -12.27 -2.23 -2.09
CA PRO A 29 -12.26 -3.47 -2.85
C PRO A 29 -10.82 -3.95 -3.07
N VAL A 30 -10.57 -5.24 -2.78
CA VAL A 30 -9.28 -5.91 -2.95
C VAL A 30 -9.40 -6.96 -4.05
N PRO A 31 -8.98 -6.66 -5.29
CA PRO A 31 -8.99 -7.63 -6.39
C PRO A 31 -7.82 -8.60 -6.27
N HIS A 32 -7.92 -9.75 -6.93
CA HIS A 32 -6.76 -10.61 -7.17
C HIS A 32 -5.79 -9.92 -8.14
N PRO A 33 -4.45 -9.97 -7.98
CA PRO A 33 -3.66 -10.65 -6.95
C PRO A 33 -3.25 -9.76 -5.76
N ILE A 34 -3.89 -8.60 -5.56
CA ILE A 34 -3.53 -7.68 -4.46
C ILE A 34 -3.73 -8.36 -3.10
N ASP A 35 -4.74 -9.22 -3.00
CA ASP A 35 -4.98 -10.11 -1.84
C ASP A 35 -3.74 -10.93 -1.48
N LEU A 36 -3.05 -11.51 -2.47
CA LEU A 36 -1.86 -12.33 -2.26
C LEU A 36 -0.73 -11.54 -1.61
N ILE A 37 -0.53 -10.27 -2.02
CA ILE A 37 0.50 -9.41 -1.45
C ILE A 37 0.14 -9.03 -0.01
N ILE A 38 -1.14 -8.67 0.22
CA ILE A 38 -1.61 -8.31 1.55
C ILE A 38 -1.40 -9.46 2.53
N ASP A 39 -1.63 -10.71 2.11
CA ASP A 39 -1.56 -11.89 2.98
C ASP A 39 -0.13 -12.43 3.19
N THR A 40 0.89 -11.70 2.75
CA THR A 40 2.29 -12.05 3.02
C THR A 40 2.73 -11.61 4.42
N PRO A 41 3.66 -12.35 5.08
CA PRO A 41 4.27 -11.92 6.33
C PRO A 41 4.91 -10.52 6.25
N GLU A 42 5.54 -10.20 5.11
CA GLU A 42 6.22 -8.94 4.84
C GLU A 42 5.26 -7.75 4.94
N PHE A 43 4.07 -7.87 4.34
CA PHE A 43 3.03 -6.85 4.41
C PHE A 43 2.30 -6.85 5.76
N GLN A 44 1.93 -8.03 6.29
CA GLN A 44 1.24 -8.14 7.59
C GLN A 44 2.07 -7.58 8.75
N ARG A 45 3.42 -7.62 8.66
CA ARG A 45 4.34 -6.96 9.62
C ARG A 45 3.98 -5.50 9.86
N THR A 46 3.52 -4.78 8.83
CA THR A 46 3.21 -3.34 8.92
C THR A 46 2.07 -3.02 9.88
N ARG A 47 1.26 -4.02 10.31
CA ARG A 47 0.24 -3.83 11.35
C ARG A 47 0.81 -3.42 12.70
N GLN A 48 2.05 -3.82 12.97
CA GLN A 48 2.73 -3.56 14.23
C GLN A 48 3.53 -2.25 14.21
N ILE A 49 3.63 -1.59 13.04
CA ILE A 49 4.39 -0.35 12.88
C ILE A 49 3.42 0.83 13.00
N LYS A 50 3.53 1.60 14.08
CA LYS A 50 2.71 2.80 14.31
C LYS A 50 3.08 3.89 13.30
N GLN A 51 2.07 4.46 12.64
CA GLN A 51 2.26 5.47 11.59
C GLN A 51 3.06 6.68 12.10
N LEU A 52 2.71 7.19 13.28
CA LEU A 52 3.33 8.36 13.90
C LEU A 52 4.35 8.02 14.99
N GLY A 53 4.93 6.82 14.95
CA GLY A 53 5.95 6.42 15.92
C GLY A 53 5.43 6.45 17.36
N ILE A 54 6.11 7.17 18.25
CA ILE A 54 5.76 7.26 19.68
C ILE A 54 4.57 8.20 19.97
N THR A 55 4.10 8.95 18.98
CA THR A 55 3.04 9.97 19.15
C THR A 55 1.77 9.42 19.81
N PHE A 56 1.46 8.13 19.63
CA PHE A 56 0.31 7.47 20.29
C PHE A 56 0.36 7.54 21.83
N SER A 57 1.55 7.68 22.43
CA SER A 57 1.71 7.79 23.89
C SER A 57 1.29 9.15 24.44
N VAL A 58 1.16 10.16 23.57
CA VAL A 58 0.71 11.52 23.91
C VAL A 58 -0.71 11.75 23.39
N PHE A 59 -1.01 11.27 22.18
CA PHE A 59 -2.30 11.41 21.52
C PHE A 59 -2.93 10.03 21.31
N PRO A 60 -3.88 9.59 22.16
CA PRO A 60 -4.38 8.22 22.16
C PRO A 60 -5.10 7.82 20.87
N ASN A 61 -5.61 8.80 20.10
CA ASN A 61 -6.25 8.57 18.81
C ASN A 61 -5.25 8.38 17.65
N CYS A 62 -3.95 8.56 17.90
CA CYS A 62 -2.89 8.39 16.91
C CYS A 62 -2.30 6.97 16.89
N ASP A 63 -3.14 5.95 17.09
CA ASP A 63 -2.72 4.55 17.24
C ASP A 63 -2.76 3.72 15.94
N TYR A 64 -3.04 4.36 14.81
CA TYR A 64 -3.10 3.71 13.49
C TYR A 64 -1.72 3.22 13.02
N SER A 65 -1.74 2.15 12.22
CA SER A 65 -0.54 1.47 11.73
C SER A 65 -0.25 1.79 10.26
N ARG A 66 0.98 1.52 9.82
CA ARG A 66 1.40 1.59 8.42
C ARG A 66 0.56 0.67 7.52
N PHE A 67 0.01 -0.42 8.07
CA PHE A 67 -0.87 -1.33 7.33
C PHE A 67 -2.12 -0.64 6.78
N VAL A 68 -2.88 0.05 7.63
CA VAL A 68 -4.12 0.71 7.20
C VAL A 68 -3.84 1.88 6.28
N HIS A 69 -2.77 2.63 6.53
CA HIS A 69 -2.28 3.68 5.63
C HIS A 69 -1.93 3.12 4.25
N SER A 70 -1.18 2.01 4.18
CA SER A 70 -0.81 1.37 2.91
C SER A 70 -2.02 0.89 2.11
N LEU A 71 -3.07 0.38 2.77
CA LEU A 71 -4.33 0.04 2.12
C LEU A 71 -5.05 1.26 1.55
N GLY A 72 -5.06 2.38 2.29
CA GLY A 72 -5.61 3.64 1.81
C GLY A 72 -4.85 4.18 0.60
N VAL A 73 -3.51 4.14 0.62
CA VAL A 73 -2.68 4.57 -0.52
C VAL A 73 -2.93 3.68 -1.73
N PHE A 74 -2.97 2.36 -1.57
CA PHE A 74 -3.39 1.43 -2.63
C PHE A 74 -4.73 1.84 -3.25
N HIS A 75 -5.74 2.10 -2.42
CA HIS A 75 -7.08 2.45 -2.86
C HIS A 75 -7.07 3.75 -3.68
N LEU A 76 -6.43 4.80 -3.16
CA LEU A 76 -6.32 6.09 -3.82
C LEU A 76 -5.51 6.02 -5.12
N SER A 77 -4.40 5.27 -5.12
CA SER A 77 -3.59 5.04 -6.33
C SER A 77 -4.41 4.39 -7.44
N ARG A 78 -5.22 3.38 -7.11
CA ARG A 78 -6.11 2.73 -8.08
C ARG A 78 -7.19 3.70 -8.61
N LEU A 79 -7.86 4.43 -7.73
CA LEU A 79 -8.86 5.44 -8.13
C LEU A 79 -8.25 6.52 -9.03
N PHE A 80 -7.03 6.95 -8.72
CA PHE A 80 -6.32 7.95 -9.51
C PHE A 80 -6.04 7.45 -10.92
N VAL A 81 -5.49 6.25 -11.09
CA VAL A 81 -5.21 5.70 -12.42
C VAL A 81 -6.51 5.47 -13.20
N HIS A 82 -7.57 4.99 -12.56
CA HIS A 82 -8.88 4.84 -13.19
C HIS A 82 -9.40 6.16 -13.75
N ALA A 83 -9.35 7.22 -12.93
CA ALA A 83 -9.77 8.56 -13.34
C ALA A 83 -8.91 9.10 -14.50
N LEU A 84 -7.60 8.81 -14.50
CA LEU A 84 -6.72 9.15 -15.61
C LEU A 84 -7.11 8.43 -16.89
N VAL A 85 -7.39 7.12 -16.84
CA VAL A 85 -7.76 6.38 -18.05
C VAL A 85 -9.09 6.89 -18.61
N GLU A 86 -10.07 7.18 -17.75
CA GLU A 86 -11.37 7.72 -18.19
C GLU A 86 -11.24 9.07 -18.88
N ARG A 87 -10.35 9.94 -18.38
CA ARG A 87 -10.17 11.30 -18.91
C ARG A 87 -9.19 11.37 -20.08
N SER A 88 -8.25 10.44 -20.17
CA SER A 88 -7.10 10.52 -21.09
C SER A 88 -7.19 9.55 -22.27
N ARG A 89 -8.37 8.95 -22.54
CA ARG A 89 -8.64 7.88 -23.54
C ARG A 89 -8.08 8.10 -24.97
N LYS A 90 -7.47 9.25 -25.27
CA LYS A 90 -6.91 9.62 -26.58
C LYS A 90 -5.51 10.27 -26.52
N ILE A 91 -4.90 10.38 -25.33
CA ILE A 91 -3.62 11.10 -25.14
C ILE A 91 -2.52 10.14 -24.65
N VAL A 92 -2.85 9.25 -23.70
CA VAL A 92 -1.92 8.27 -23.15
C VAL A 92 -2.65 6.94 -23.04
N GLU A 93 -2.03 5.89 -23.59
CA GLU A 93 -2.48 4.52 -23.39
C GLU A 93 -2.02 4.05 -22.01
N ILE A 94 -2.99 3.73 -21.13
CA ILE A 94 -2.75 3.15 -19.82
C ILE A 94 -3.31 1.75 -19.85
N THR A 95 -2.44 0.76 -19.71
CA THR A 95 -2.82 -0.65 -19.78
C THR A 95 -3.27 -1.17 -18.41
N PRO A 96 -3.99 -2.29 -18.35
CA PRO A 96 -4.29 -2.97 -17.09
C PRO A 96 -3.02 -3.36 -16.30
N SER A 97 -1.87 -3.52 -16.98
CA SER A 97 -0.59 -3.76 -16.31
C SER A 97 -0.08 -2.52 -15.58
N ASP A 98 -0.23 -1.34 -16.18
CA ASP A 98 0.17 -0.08 -15.55
C ASP A 98 -0.67 0.19 -14.30
N GLU A 99 -1.98 -0.04 -14.39
CA GLU A 99 -2.90 0.04 -13.26
C GLU A 99 -2.48 -0.90 -12.11
N LEU A 100 -2.16 -2.15 -12.44
CA LEU A 100 -1.70 -3.11 -11.44
C LEU A 100 -0.38 -2.67 -10.81
N CYS A 101 0.59 -2.25 -11.63
CA CYS A 101 1.89 -1.78 -11.16
C CYS A 101 1.76 -0.57 -10.22
N VAL A 102 0.96 0.43 -10.58
CA VAL A 102 0.74 1.61 -9.73
C VAL A 102 0.00 1.24 -8.44
N SER A 103 -0.97 0.32 -8.51
CA SER A 103 -1.68 -0.17 -7.33
C SER A 103 -0.74 -0.91 -6.38
N ILE A 104 0.14 -1.77 -6.90
CA ILE A 104 1.16 -2.48 -6.11
C ILE A 104 2.19 -1.49 -5.55
N ALA A 105 2.62 -0.50 -6.33
CA ALA A 105 3.54 0.53 -5.86
C ALA A 105 2.95 1.32 -4.69
N GLY A 106 1.68 1.74 -4.79
CA GLY A 106 0.97 2.41 -3.71
C GLY A 106 0.82 1.53 -2.47
N LEU A 107 0.45 0.26 -2.66
CA LEU A 107 0.36 -0.72 -1.56
C LEU A 107 1.71 -0.89 -0.84
N CYS A 108 2.80 -1.04 -1.59
CA CYS A 108 4.08 -1.47 -1.06
C CYS A 108 5.01 -0.32 -0.64
N HIS A 109 4.64 0.95 -0.87
CA HIS A 109 5.54 2.09 -0.68
C HIS A 109 6.16 2.17 0.74
N ASP A 110 5.40 1.75 1.75
CA ASP A 110 5.79 1.83 3.17
C ASP A 110 6.34 0.50 3.74
N LEU A 111 6.55 -0.53 2.91
CA LEU A 111 7.07 -1.83 3.36
C LEU A 111 8.43 -1.75 4.06
N GLY A 112 9.23 -0.74 3.70
CA GLY A 112 10.58 -0.53 4.24
C GLY A 112 10.62 0.07 5.65
N HIS A 113 9.51 0.54 6.20
CA HIS A 113 9.53 1.18 7.51
C HIS A 113 9.95 0.22 8.63
N GLY A 114 10.74 0.76 9.56
CA GLY A 114 11.17 0.09 10.78
C GLY A 114 10.27 0.41 11.98
N ILE A 115 10.68 -0.07 13.15
CA ILE A 115 9.96 0.14 14.41
C ILE A 115 9.86 1.65 14.71
N LEU A 116 8.67 2.14 15.09
CA LEU A 116 8.40 3.56 15.32
C LEU A 116 8.55 4.45 14.07
N SER A 117 8.37 3.89 12.87
CA SER A 117 8.33 4.63 11.60
C SER A 117 9.56 5.51 11.40
N HIS A 118 9.38 6.85 11.31
CA HIS A 118 10.46 7.75 10.95
C HIS A 118 11.55 7.89 12.02
N LEU A 119 11.24 7.53 13.27
CA LEU A 119 12.25 7.49 14.32
C LEU A 119 13.35 6.47 14.00
N PHE A 120 13.01 5.38 13.30
CA PHE A 120 13.97 4.34 12.96
C PHE A 120 15.00 4.83 11.95
N ASP A 121 14.55 5.30 10.79
CA ASP A 121 15.43 5.63 9.68
C ASP A 121 16.09 7.01 9.83
N ARG A 122 15.44 7.97 10.49
CA ARG A 122 15.98 9.34 10.62
C ARG A 122 16.88 9.51 11.85
N ASP A 123 16.57 8.86 12.96
CA ASP A 123 17.26 9.08 14.23
C ASP A 123 18.04 7.83 14.69
N PHE A 124 17.38 6.68 14.81
CA PHE A 124 18.05 5.49 15.32
C PHE A 124 19.18 5.00 14.40
N LEU A 125 18.92 4.86 13.10
CA LEU A 125 19.93 4.37 12.16
C LEU A 125 21.08 5.36 11.96
N THR A 126 20.82 6.66 12.04
CA THR A 126 21.88 7.67 11.93
C THR A 126 22.82 7.64 13.14
N ILE A 127 22.32 7.26 14.32
CA ILE A 127 23.13 7.04 15.53
C ILE A 127 23.83 5.66 15.48
N ALA A 128 23.08 4.60 15.16
CA ALA A 128 23.56 3.22 15.24
C ALA A 128 24.52 2.86 14.10
N ASN A 129 24.34 3.45 12.91
CA ASN A 129 25.23 3.28 11.77
C ASN A 129 25.32 4.57 10.94
N PRO A 130 26.13 5.55 11.39
CA PRO A 130 26.25 6.85 10.72
C PRO A 130 26.73 6.78 9.27
N SER A 131 27.41 5.69 8.90
CA SER A 131 27.91 5.48 7.54
C SER A 131 26.87 4.92 6.58
N ALA A 132 25.75 4.37 7.10
CA ALA A 132 24.69 3.82 6.29
C ALA A 132 23.89 4.93 5.58
N LYS A 133 23.66 4.75 4.28
CA LYS A 133 22.73 5.57 3.51
C LYS A 133 21.39 4.86 3.43
N TRP A 134 20.54 5.07 4.43
CA TRP A 134 19.20 4.50 4.50
C TRP A 134 18.17 5.60 4.78
N ARG A 135 17.13 5.68 3.94
CA ARG A 135 15.96 6.55 4.11
C ARG A 135 14.74 5.86 3.53
N VAL A 136 13.62 5.95 4.23
CA VAL A 136 12.32 5.42 3.78
C VAL A 136 11.33 6.57 3.71
#